data_AF-A0A0B2X231-F1
#
_entry.id   AF-A0A0B2X231-F1
#
_cell.length_a   1.000
_cell.length_b   1.000
_cell.length_c   1.000
_cell.angle_alpha   90.00
_cell.angle_beta   90.00
_cell.angle_gamma   90.00
#
_symmetry.space_group_name_H-M   'P 1'
#
loop_
_entity.id
_entity.type
_entity.pdbx_description
1 polymer ?
#
loop_
_entity_poly.entity_id
_entity_poly.type
_entity_poly.pdbx_seq_one_letter_code
_entity_poly.pdbx_strand_id
1 'polypeptide(L)'
;MTDTTQQTVVADDAPMPQGASDAAPGASIPPSPPVPPSDPSTAAVADNQDSVTDENDLFKLPAEEALRLLSASVELLVRMTGDFPPTPPPKTPTDPQMTGMLVEKDNIVRSHSQQSLTRMRRQAERAAVHRQGHHANPSHRGDGGVNRLQAYSASMSAHFAAQQHGASSIPTTSPEPVDGVKLRQHSETEMAPYIVVGADSQPVNLQHGAMTRKFYSKREPPIPLGQYLLRLHKFCPMSTAVYLATSLYIHRLAVKERAIPVTRRNAHRLLLAGLRVAMKALEDLSYPHARVAKVGGVSEVELARLEISFCFLAGFELVVGEEPLRKHWQELRGGSAQQILNGTDVPTLKLTKRPRELAHTGG
;
A
#
# COMPACT_ATOMS: atom_id res chain seq x y z
N MET A 1 16.83 28.59 108.61
CA MET A 1 16.67 29.99 108.16
C MET A 1 17.42 30.12 106.83
N THR A 2 16.80 29.98 105.66
CA THR A 2 15.37 29.83 105.33
C THR A 2 15.16 28.82 104.20
N ASP A 3 13.94 28.26 104.12
CA ASP A 3 13.50 27.07 103.37
C ASP A 3 13.51 27.16 101.82
N THR A 4 13.56 26.08 100.99
CA THR A 4 12.79 24.79 100.87
C THR A 4 11.40 25.03 100.21
N THR A 5 10.90 24.31 99.18
CA THR A 5 11.06 22.88 98.77
C THR A 5 11.06 22.65 97.22
N GLN A 6 10.84 21.40 96.79
CA GLN A 6 10.90 20.74 95.47
C GLN A 6 9.73 20.92 94.46
N GLN A 7 10.05 20.51 93.23
CA GLN A 7 9.31 19.99 92.07
C GLN A 7 8.24 18.88 92.30
N THR A 8 7.02 19.03 91.73
CA THR A 8 6.11 17.96 91.18
C THR A 8 4.95 18.62 90.34
N VAL A 9 4.64 18.27 89.08
CA VAL A 9 3.84 17.17 88.42
C VAL A 9 2.32 17.09 88.73
N VAL A 10 1.51 16.91 87.66
CA VAL A 10 0.09 16.43 87.53
C VAL A 10 -1.01 17.51 87.37
N ALA A 11 -2.07 17.14 86.63
CA ALA A 11 -3.17 17.96 86.10
C ALA A 11 -4.55 17.64 86.75
N ASP A 12 -5.55 18.50 86.49
CA ASP A 12 -7.02 18.33 86.53
C ASP A 12 -7.65 19.74 86.31
N ASP A 13 -8.95 19.99 86.05
CA ASP A 13 -10.06 19.26 85.40
C ASP A 13 -11.23 20.28 85.19
N ALA A 14 -11.98 20.20 84.08
CA ALA A 14 -13.30 20.81 83.80
C ALA A 14 -13.49 22.36 84.04
N PRO A 15 -14.67 22.99 83.75
CA PRO A 15 -15.92 22.51 83.13
C PRO A 15 -16.49 23.37 81.95
N MET A 16 -17.61 22.89 81.39
CA MET A 16 -18.55 23.54 80.44
C MET A 16 -19.43 24.63 81.14
N PRO A 17 -20.43 25.35 80.50
CA PRO A 17 -21.16 25.10 79.23
C PRO A 17 -21.66 26.31 78.37
N GLN A 18 -22.46 25.96 77.33
CA GLN A 18 -23.54 26.73 76.63
C GLN A 18 -23.18 27.55 75.36
N GLY A 19 -24.05 27.46 74.31
CA GLY A 19 -24.16 28.50 73.28
C GLY A 19 -24.45 28.14 71.80
N ALA A 20 -25.53 27.40 71.50
CA ALA A 20 -26.37 27.40 70.26
C ALA A 20 -25.83 27.62 68.81
N SER A 21 -26.49 26.93 67.85
CA SER A 21 -26.55 27.14 66.37
C SER A 21 -25.22 27.06 65.58
N ASP A 22 -25.09 26.24 64.53
CA ASP A 22 -25.94 26.28 63.32
C ASP A 22 -26.06 24.91 62.59
N ALA A 23 -26.94 24.80 61.61
CA ALA A 23 -27.25 23.54 60.90
C ALA A 23 -26.55 23.42 59.53
N ALA A 24 -26.15 22.18 59.17
CA ALA A 24 -25.67 21.84 57.82
C ALA A 24 -26.27 20.48 57.36
N PRO A 25 -26.62 20.33 56.05
CA PRO A 25 -27.41 19.20 55.58
C PRO A 25 -26.61 17.91 55.38
N GLY A 26 -27.29 16.76 55.46
CA GLY A 26 -26.68 15.44 55.45
C GLY A 26 -25.98 15.05 54.14
N ALA A 27 -24.84 14.37 54.28
CA ALA A 27 -24.13 13.77 53.16
C ALA A 27 -24.92 12.56 52.61
N SER A 28 -25.26 12.61 51.32
CA SER A 28 -25.88 11.49 50.61
C SER A 28 -24.86 10.37 50.36
N ILE A 29 -25.17 9.18 50.84
CA ILE A 29 -24.39 7.96 50.56
C ILE A 29 -24.56 7.61 49.06
N PRO A 30 -23.49 7.33 48.30
CA PRO A 30 -23.62 6.89 46.91
C PRO A 30 -24.28 5.49 46.85
N PRO A 31 -25.15 5.22 45.87
CA PRO A 31 -25.83 3.94 45.77
C PRO A 31 -24.85 2.80 45.47
N SER A 32 -25.10 1.64 46.06
CA SER A 32 -24.35 0.39 45.82
C SER A 32 -24.38 -0.02 44.34
N PRO A 33 -23.32 -0.68 43.82
CA PRO A 33 -23.31 -1.17 42.45
C PRO A 33 -24.44 -2.20 42.21
N PRO A 34 -25.00 -2.26 40.98
CA PRO A 34 -26.09 -3.17 40.66
C PRO A 34 -25.66 -4.64 40.78
N VAL A 35 -26.54 -5.46 41.34
CA VAL A 35 -26.36 -6.92 41.43
C VAL A 35 -26.46 -7.51 40.01
N PRO A 36 -25.55 -8.42 39.60
CA PRO A 36 -25.63 -9.06 38.29
C PRO A 36 -26.92 -9.90 38.15
N PRO A 37 -27.49 -10.01 36.94
CA PRO A 37 -28.73 -10.74 36.72
C PRO A 37 -28.55 -12.25 36.95
N SER A 38 -29.40 -12.83 37.79
CA SER A 38 -29.41 -14.26 38.14
C SER A 38 -30.00 -15.17 37.04
N ASP A 39 -29.86 -14.82 35.77
CA ASP A 39 -30.47 -15.54 34.65
C ASP A 39 -29.56 -16.69 34.15
N PRO A 40 -29.92 -17.98 34.36
CA PRO A 40 -29.08 -19.11 33.98
C PRO A 40 -28.91 -19.25 32.45
N SER A 41 -29.64 -18.51 31.63
CA SER A 41 -29.47 -18.47 30.17
C SER A 41 -28.18 -17.75 29.71
N THR A 42 -27.53 -16.97 30.59
CA THR A 42 -26.29 -16.23 30.26
C THR A 42 -25.03 -16.86 30.88
N ALA A 43 -25.11 -18.10 31.37
CA ALA A 43 -23.92 -18.88 31.65
C ALA A 43 -23.20 -19.16 30.32
N ALA A 44 -22.01 -18.60 30.13
CA ALA A 44 -21.16 -18.95 29.01
C ALA A 44 -21.00 -20.48 28.99
N VAL A 45 -21.31 -21.11 27.86
CA VAL A 45 -21.04 -22.53 27.66
C VAL A 45 -19.53 -22.69 27.76
N ALA A 46 -19.06 -23.16 28.91
CA ALA A 46 -17.69 -23.57 29.10
C ALA A 46 -17.48 -24.81 28.24
N ASP A 47 -17.04 -24.57 27.00
CA ASP A 47 -16.74 -25.61 26.04
C ASP A 47 -15.52 -26.37 26.56
N ASN A 48 -15.78 -27.46 27.29
CA ASN A 48 -14.78 -28.42 27.76
C ASN A 48 -14.27 -29.22 26.55
N GLN A 49 -13.58 -28.56 25.64
CA GLN A 49 -12.69 -29.21 24.68
C GLN A 49 -11.41 -29.58 25.42
N ASP A 50 -10.95 -30.81 25.19
CA ASP A 50 -9.79 -31.40 25.88
C ASP A 50 -8.58 -30.47 25.86
N SER A 51 -7.97 -30.28 27.02
CA SER A 51 -6.83 -29.39 27.22
C SER A 51 -5.55 -29.97 26.61
N VAL A 52 -5.45 -29.95 25.28
CA VAL A 52 -4.15 -29.82 24.62
C VAL A 52 -3.57 -28.51 25.13
N THR A 53 -2.44 -28.59 25.85
CA THR A 53 -1.68 -27.40 26.22
C THR A 53 -1.14 -26.77 24.94
N ASP A 54 -1.91 -25.83 24.37
CA ASP A 54 -1.53 -25.16 23.14
C ASP A 54 -0.38 -24.18 23.41
N GLU A 55 0.83 -24.73 23.36
CA GLU A 55 2.13 -24.02 23.31
C GLU A 55 2.21 -23.05 22.11
N ASN A 56 1.23 -23.10 21.21
CA ASN A 56 1.02 -22.18 20.10
C ASN A 56 -0.26 -21.32 20.27
N ASP A 57 -0.62 -20.96 21.49
CA ASP A 57 -1.59 -19.89 21.74
C ASP A 57 -0.97 -18.49 21.50
N LEU A 58 -1.44 -17.82 20.44
CA LEU A 58 -1.07 -16.46 20.07
C LEU A 58 -1.24 -15.45 21.22
N PHE A 59 -2.28 -15.62 22.06
CA PHE A 59 -2.59 -14.67 23.13
C PHE A 59 -1.61 -14.76 24.32
N LYS A 60 -0.86 -15.86 24.44
CA LYS A 60 0.19 -16.04 25.45
C LYS A 60 1.58 -15.54 24.98
N LEU A 61 1.72 -15.15 23.71
CA LEU A 61 3.00 -14.75 23.12
C LEU A 61 3.48 -13.39 23.71
N PRO A 62 4.64 -13.35 24.40
CA PRO A 62 5.17 -12.11 24.95
C PRO A 62 5.64 -11.16 23.84
N ALA A 63 5.42 -9.86 24.04
CA ALA A 63 5.73 -8.84 23.04
C ALA A 63 7.22 -8.80 22.61
N GLU A 64 8.14 -9.21 23.50
CA GLU A 64 9.56 -9.38 23.14
C GLU A 64 9.81 -10.52 22.14
N GLU A 65 9.04 -11.61 22.19
CA GLU A 65 9.19 -12.72 21.23
C GLU A 65 8.64 -12.30 19.87
N ALA A 66 7.49 -11.62 19.82
CA ALA A 66 6.98 -11.02 18.59
C ALA A 66 7.95 -9.98 17.99
N LEU A 67 8.64 -9.20 18.83
CA LEU A 67 9.70 -8.29 18.41
C LEU A 67 10.91 -9.03 17.81
N ARG A 68 11.34 -10.14 18.42
CA ARG A 68 12.42 -11.00 17.88
C ARG A 68 12.03 -11.62 16.53
N LEU A 69 10.78 -12.11 16.40
CA LEU A 69 10.23 -12.62 15.14
C LEU A 69 10.18 -11.53 14.05
N LEU A 70 9.74 -10.32 14.37
CA LEU A 70 9.78 -9.16 13.48
C LEU A 70 11.22 -8.81 13.06
N SER A 71 12.17 -8.80 13.99
CA SER A 71 13.59 -8.53 13.68
C SER A 71 14.15 -9.57 12.72
N ALA A 72 13.90 -10.86 12.99
CA ALA A 72 14.37 -11.96 12.17
C ALA A 72 13.74 -11.93 10.75
N SER A 73 12.45 -11.62 10.64
CA SER A 73 11.76 -11.55 9.35
C SER A 73 12.26 -10.40 8.48
N VAL A 74 12.51 -9.23 9.07
CA VAL A 74 13.05 -8.08 8.32
C VAL A 74 14.53 -8.27 7.99
N GLU A 75 15.34 -8.84 8.90
CA GLU A 75 16.74 -9.20 8.58
C GLU A 75 16.84 -10.22 7.44
N LEU A 76 15.93 -11.20 7.40
CA LEU A 76 15.84 -12.14 6.30
C LEU A 76 15.53 -11.43 4.97
N LEU A 77 14.51 -10.55 4.94
CA LEU A 77 14.18 -9.79 3.73
C LEU A 77 15.37 -8.93 3.25
N VAL A 78 16.14 -8.36 4.17
CA VAL A 78 17.39 -7.65 3.87
C VAL A 78 18.45 -8.58 3.26
N ARG A 79 18.62 -9.80 3.80
CA ARG A 79 19.57 -10.80 3.25
C ARG A 79 19.16 -11.29 1.86
N MET A 80 17.87 -11.54 1.63
CA MET A 80 17.33 -11.96 0.33
C MET A 80 17.43 -10.88 -0.74
N THR A 81 17.20 -9.61 -0.35
CA THR A 81 17.26 -8.46 -1.26
C THR A 81 18.70 -8.08 -1.58
N GLY A 82 19.61 -8.15 -0.60
CA GLY A 82 21.00 -7.71 -0.75
C GLY A 82 21.15 -6.19 -0.88
N ASP A 83 22.38 -5.76 -1.17
CA ASP A 83 22.73 -4.34 -1.28
C ASP A 83 22.50 -3.79 -2.70
N PHE A 84 21.23 -3.49 -3.01
CA PHE A 84 20.93 -2.61 -4.14
C PHE A 84 21.35 -1.17 -3.79
N PRO A 85 22.33 -0.57 -4.50
CA PRO A 85 22.58 0.85 -4.35
C PRO A 85 21.33 1.62 -4.83
N PRO A 86 20.87 2.64 -4.09
CA PRO A 86 19.69 3.39 -4.50
C PRO A 86 19.97 4.00 -5.86
N THR A 87 19.09 3.72 -6.84
CA THR A 87 19.28 4.16 -8.23
C THR A 87 19.56 5.66 -8.23
N PRO A 88 20.75 6.09 -8.69
CA PRO A 88 21.12 7.49 -8.64
C PRO A 88 20.05 8.31 -9.38
N PRO A 89 19.79 9.57 -8.94
CA PRO A 89 18.88 10.42 -9.67
C PRO A 89 19.32 10.50 -11.13
N PRO A 90 18.39 10.46 -12.11
CA PRO A 90 18.74 10.56 -13.51
C PRO A 90 19.57 11.84 -13.72
N LYS A 91 20.78 11.67 -14.27
CA LYS A 91 21.73 12.78 -14.48
C LYS A 91 21.28 13.72 -15.61
N THR A 92 20.32 13.28 -16.42
CA THR A 92 19.64 14.06 -17.44
C THR A 92 18.51 14.86 -16.77
N PRO A 93 18.47 16.20 -16.92
CA PRO A 93 17.27 16.95 -16.60
C PRO A 93 16.09 16.35 -17.37
N THR A 94 14.99 16.06 -16.68
CA THR A 94 13.72 15.77 -17.35
C THR A 94 13.30 17.06 -18.06
N ASP A 95 13.39 17.10 -19.39
CA ASP A 95 12.89 18.24 -20.17
C ASP A 95 11.37 18.36 -19.96
N PRO A 96 10.88 19.37 -19.21
CA PRO A 96 9.48 19.44 -18.83
C PRO A 96 8.59 19.82 -20.02
N GLN A 97 9.15 20.30 -21.13
CA GLN A 97 8.39 20.72 -22.30
C GLN A 97 8.07 19.58 -23.28
N MET A 98 8.50 18.34 -23.00
CA MET A 98 8.21 17.15 -23.82
C MET A 98 8.65 17.33 -25.29
N THR A 99 9.64 18.21 -25.51
CA THR A 99 9.94 18.80 -26.81
C THR A 99 10.35 17.74 -27.84
N GLY A 100 11.18 16.78 -27.42
CA GLY A 100 11.55 15.62 -28.22
C GLY A 100 10.37 14.71 -28.59
N MET A 101 9.38 14.58 -27.70
CA MET A 101 8.20 13.73 -27.92
C MET A 101 7.20 14.39 -28.88
N LEU A 102 7.11 15.73 -28.89
CA LEU A 102 6.38 16.47 -29.92
C LEU A 102 7.04 16.33 -31.29
N VAL A 103 8.37 16.45 -31.37
CA VAL A 103 9.14 16.22 -32.61
C VAL A 103 8.97 14.78 -33.10
N GLU A 104 9.02 13.79 -32.20
CA GLU A 104 8.80 12.39 -32.56
C GLU A 104 7.37 12.12 -33.05
N LYS A 105 6.35 12.68 -32.38
CA LYS A 105 4.95 12.62 -32.83
C LYS A 105 4.78 13.24 -34.22
N ASP A 106 5.35 14.41 -34.46
CA ASP A 106 5.33 15.08 -35.76
C ASP A 106 5.99 14.23 -36.87
N ASN A 107 7.10 13.57 -36.54
CA ASN A 107 7.80 12.68 -37.46
C ASN A 107 7.00 11.39 -37.74
N ILE A 108 6.33 10.83 -36.72
CA ILE A 108 5.40 9.69 -36.88
C ILE A 108 4.22 10.08 -37.77
N VAL A 109 3.60 11.25 -37.56
CA VAL A 109 2.48 11.75 -38.38
C VAL A 109 2.92 11.96 -39.83
N ARG A 110 4.10 12.58 -40.07
CA ARG A 110 4.66 12.74 -41.43
C ARG A 110 4.94 11.39 -42.09
N SER A 111 5.56 10.45 -41.36
CA SER A 111 5.89 9.11 -41.85
C SER A 111 4.64 8.27 -42.20
N HIS A 112 3.66 8.21 -41.30
CA HIS A 112 2.39 7.49 -41.55
C HIS A 112 1.56 8.11 -42.67
N SER A 113 1.61 9.45 -42.82
CA SER A 113 1.02 10.16 -43.96
C SER A 113 1.68 9.73 -45.28
N GLN A 114 3.01 9.75 -45.34
CA GLN A 114 3.78 9.31 -46.52
C GLN A 114 3.52 7.84 -46.87
N GLN A 115 3.47 6.94 -45.87
CA GLN A 115 3.18 5.53 -46.08
C GLN A 115 1.74 5.31 -46.56
N SER A 116 0.75 6.03 -46.01
CA SER A 116 -0.65 5.98 -46.46
C SER A 116 -0.83 6.49 -47.89
N LEU A 117 -0.19 7.62 -48.25
CA LEU A 117 -0.19 8.14 -49.63
C LEU A 117 0.46 7.16 -50.61
N THR A 118 1.58 6.55 -50.22
CA THR A 118 2.27 5.53 -51.05
C THR A 118 1.41 4.27 -51.23
N ARG A 119 0.68 3.86 -50.19
CA ARG A 119 -0.26 2.73 -50.24
C ARG A 119 -1.46 3.03 -51.14
N MET A 120 -2.08 4.20 -51.03
CA MET A 120 -3.16 4.63 -51.92
C MET A 120 -2.70 4.70 -53.38
N ARG A 121 -1.52 5.27 -53.65
CA ARG A 121 -0.97 5.35 -55.00
C ARG A 121 -0.79 3.96 -55.62
N ARG A 122 -0.20 3.01 -54.89
CA ARG A 122 -0.07 1.60 -55.34
C ARG A 122 -1.42 0.91 -55.57
N GLN A 123 -2.45 1.22 -54.78
CA GLN A 123 -3.81 0.69 -55.00
C GLN A 123 -4.46 1.30 -56.25
N ALA A 124 -4.31 2.62 -56.47
CA ALA A 124 -4.79 3.29 -57.67
C ALA A 124 -4.10 2.79 -58.95
N GLU A 125 -2.77 2.59 -58.90
CA GLU A 125 -1.99 2.01 -60.01
C GLU A 125 -2.45 0.57 -60.31
N ARG A 126 -2.66 -0.27 -59.29
CA ARG A 126 -3.24 -1.62 -59.47
C ARG A 126 -4.65 -1.60 -60.08
N ALA A 127 -5.51 -0.68 -59.63
CA ALA A 127 -6.86 -0.52 -60.18
C ALA A 127 -6.84 0.00 -61.64
N ALA A 128 -5.88 0.84 -62.00
CA ALA A 128 -5.69 1.32 -63.38
C ALA A 128 -5.22 0.19 -64.31
N VAL A 129 -4.26 -0.64 -63.88
CA VAL A 129 -3.83 -1.83 -64.62
C VAL A 129 -4.99 -2.82 -64.81
N HIS A 130 -5.82 -3.03 -63.78
CA HIS A 130 -6.99 -3.89 -63.87
C HIS A 130 -8.06 -3.41 -64.87
N ARG A 131 -8.11 -2.09 -65.17
CA ARG A 131 -9.00 -1.51 -66.20
C ARG A 131 -8.47 -1.66 -67.63
N GLN A 132 -7.17 -1.87 -67.82
CA GLN A 132 -6.59 -2.10 -69.16
C GLN A 132 -6.63 -3.58 -69.57
N GLY A 133 -6.94 -4.49 -68.64
CA GLY A 133 -6.98 -5.94 -68.87
C GLY A 133 -8.35 -6.54 -69.25
N HIS A 134 -9.37 -5.75 -69.58
CA HIS A 134 -10.65 -6.24 -70.11
C HIS A 134 -10.91 -5.67 -71.50
N HIS A 135 -10.81 -6.55 -72.50
CA HIS A 135 -10.79 -6.25 -73.92
C HIS A 135 -12.20 -6.08 -74.54
N ALA A 136 -12.21 -5.29 -75.62
CA ALA A 136 -12.99 -5.49 -76.85
C ALA A 136 -14.52 -5.31 -76.89
N ASN A 137 -14.90 -4.63 -77.98
CA ASN A 137 -16.18 -4.57 -78.69
C ASN A 137 -17.38 -3.79 -78.09
N PRO A 138 -17.96 -2.81 -78.83
CA PRO A 138 -19.05 -1.97 -78.34
C PRO A 138 -20.43 -2.41 -78.89
N SER A 139 -21.43 -2.59 -78.00
CA SER A 139 -22.83 -2.40 -78.40
C SER A 139 -23.75 -2.16 -77.21
N HIS A 140 -24.83 -1.42 -77.50
CA HIS A 140 -25.97 -1.04 -76.65
C HIS A 140 -25.83 0.15 -75.68
N ARG A 141 -26.94 0.91 -75.64
CA ARG A 141 -27.05 2.28 -75.14
C ARG A 141 -27.50 2.32 -73.68
N GLY A 142 -26.98 3.30 -72.94
CA GLY A 142 -27.45 3.71 -71.63
C GLY A 142 -26.67 4.93 -71.18
N ASP A 143 -27.18 6.13 -71.47
CA ASP A 143 -26.52 7.37 -71.07
C ASP A 143 -26.53 7.52 -69.54
N GLY A 144 -25.43 8.02 -68.98
CA GLY A 144 -25.12 7.87 -67.57
C GLY A 144 -23.63 7.98 -67.30
N GLY A 145 -23.00 9.04 -67.82
CA GLY A 145 -21.59 9.34 -67.56
C GLY A 145 -21.34 9.58 -66.07
N VAL A 146 -20.99 8.52 -65.33
CA VAL A 146 -20.58 8.58 -63.91
C VAL A 146 -19.39 9.52 -63.78
N ASN A 147 -19.70 10.74 -63.36
CA ASN A 147 -18.77 11.84 -63.37
C ASN A 147 -17.55 11.49 -62.50
N ARG A 148 -16.34 11.90 -62.90
CA ARG A 148 -15.08 11.46 -62.25
C ARG A 148 -15.05 11.78 -60.75
N LEU A 149 -15.76 12.84 -60.36
CA LEU A 149 -16.05 13.27 -58.99
C LEU A 149 -16.93 12.30 -58.19
N GLN A 150 -17.89 11.63 -58.82
CA GLN A 150 -18.86 10.74 -58.15
C GLN A 150 -18.28 9.35 -57.88
N ALA A 151 -17.38 8.86 -58.75
CA ALA A 151 -16.55 7.71 -58.43
C ALA A 151 -15.57 8.01 -57.27
N TYR A 152 -15.06 9.23 -57.22
CA TYR A 152 -14.17 9.69 -56.14
C TYR A 152 -14.92 9.81 -54.80
N SER A 153 -16.13 10.41 -54.80
CA SER A 153 -16.96 10.50 -53.59
C SER A 153 -17.38 9.13 -53.06
N ALA A 154 -17.82 8.21 -53.92
CA ALA A 154 -18.13 6.83 -53.54
C ALA A 154 -16.92 6.12 -52.86
N SER A 155 -15.71 6.36 -53.37
CA SER A 155 -14.49 5.81 -52.75
C SER A 155 -14.17 6.40 -51.37
N MET A 156 -14.46 7.69 -51.14
CA MET A 156 -14.31 8.33 -49.83
C MET A 156 -15.39 7.86 -48.83
N SER A 157 -16.63 7.68 -49.27
CA SER A 157 -17.73 7.19 -48.43
C SER A 157 -17.48 5.76 -47.93
N ALA A 158 -16.98 4.87 -48.78
CA ALA A 158 -16.57 3.52 -48.38
C ALA A 158 -15.42 3.55 -47.35
N HIS A 159 -14.52 4.52 -47.45
CA HIS A 159 -13.40 4.69 -46.52
C HIS A 159 -13.85 5.15 -45.12
N PHE A 160 -14.87 6.00 -45.04
CA PHE A 160 -15.47 6.43 -43.76
C PHE A 160 -16.21 5.29 -43.05
N ALA A 161 -16.97 4.47 -43.80
CA ALA A 161 -17.68 3.32 -43.25
C ALA A 161 -16.73 2.27 -42.64
N ALA A 162 -15.59 2.01 -43.31
CA ALA A 162 -14.57 1.08 -42.81
C ALA A 162 -13.87 1.53 -41.52
N GLN A 163 -13.93 2.82 -41.18
CA GLN A 163 -13.26 3.38 -39.99
C GLN A 163 -14.12 3.33 -38.73
N GLN A 164 -15.45 3.13 -38.85
CA GLN A 164 -16.38 3.07 -37.71
C GLN A 164 -16.57 1.66 -37.12
N HIS A 165 -16.29 0.59 -37.89
CA HIS A 165 -16.46 -0.80 -37.43
C HIS A 165 -15.16 -1.45 -36.89
N GLY A 166 -14.18 -0.63 -36.50
CA GLY A 166 -12.87 -1.06 -36.00
C GLY A 166 -12.79 -1.35 -34.50
N ALA A 167 -13.87 -1.75 -33.83
CA ALA A 167 -13.85 -2.14 -32.42
C ALA A 167 -14.96 -3.16 -32.07
N SER A 168 -14.52 -4.39 -31.74
CA SER A 168 -15.17 -5.42 -30.93
C SER A 168 -16.71 -5.54 -30.94
N SER A 169 -17.24 -6.51 -31.68
CA SER A 169 -18.57 -7.07 -31.44
C SER A 169 -18.50 -8.56 -31.06
N ILE A 170 -18.99 -8.88 -29.86
CA ILE A 170 -19.35 -10.24 -29.43
C ILE A 170 -20.89 -10.31 -29.52
N PRO A 171 -21.49 -11.34 -30.15
CA PRO A 171 -22.94 -11.45 -30.25
C PRO A 171 -23.53 -12.06 -28.97
N THR A 172 -24.26 -11.26 -28.19
CA THR A 172 -25.06 -11.77 -27.07
C THR A 172 -26.53 -11.84 -27.48
N THR A 173 -27.16 -13.00 -27.27
CA THR A 173 -28.53 -13.32 -27.62
C THR A 173 -29.55 -12.62 -26.72
N SER A 174 -30.61 -12.06 -27.30
CA SER A 174 -31.76 -11.47 -26.60
C SER A 174 -32.89 -12.49 -26.35
N PRO A 175 -33.42 -12.61 -25.13
CA PRO A 175 -34.76 -13.17 -24.88
C PRO A 175 -35.83 -12.06 -24.90
N GLU A 176 -37.02 -12.41 -25.42
CA GLU A 176 -38.22 -11.54 -25.48
C GLU A 176 -38.83 -11.26 -24.09
N PRO A 177 -39.53 -10.12 -23.89
CA PRO A 177 -40.14 -9.75 -22.62
C PRO A 177 -41.60 -10.23 -22.47
N VAL A 178 -42.00 -10.60 -21.25
CA VAL A 178 -43.42 -10.82 -20.89
C VAL A 178 -43.75 -10.09 -19.57
N ASP A 179 -44.94 -9.48 -19.53
CA ASP A 179 -45.62 -8.83 -18.40
C ASP A 179 -44.96 -7.64 -17.67
N GLY A 180 -45.21 -6.46 -18.23
CA GLY A 180 -46.26 -5.62 -17.63
C GLY A 180 -45.90 -4.67 -16.49
N VAL A 181 -44.79 -4.86 -15.77
CA VAL A 181 -44.41 -3.98 -14.64
C VAL A 181 -43.01 -3.37 -14.85
N LYS A 182 -42.97 -2.11 -15.30
CA LYS A 182 -41.73 -1.31 -15.35
C LYS A 182 -41.33 -0.79 -13.97
N LEU A 183 -40.84 -1.68 -13.12
CA LEU A 183 -39.91 -1.26 -12.07
C LEU A 183 -38.61 -0.83 -12.76
N ARG A 184 -38.16 0.40 -12.48
CA ARG A 184 -36.88 0.91 -12.98
C ARG A 184 -35.76 0.14 -12.28
N GLN A 185 -35.35 -0.99 -12.88
CA GLN A 185 -34.08 -1.62 -12.56
C GLN A 185 -32.99 -0.57 -12.78
N HIS A 186 -32.49 -0.02 -11.67
CA HIS A 186 -31.11 0.42 -11.65
C HIS A 186 -30.30 -0.84 -11.92
N SER A 187 -29.73 -0.94 -13.11
CA SER A 187 -28.59 -1.82 -13.32
C SER A 187 -27.55 -1.37 -12.30
N GLU A 188 -27.31 -2.19 -11.29
CA GLU A 188 -26.11 -2.12 -10.46
C GLU A 188 -24.93 -2.47 -11.37
N THR A 189 -24.57 -1.51 -12.23
CA THR A 189 -23.22 -1.41 -12.74
C THR A 189 -22.36 -1.32 -11.49
N GLU A 190 -21.62 -2.38 -11.18
CA GLU A 190 -20.58 -2.34 -10.15
C GLU A 190 -19.70 -1.15 -10.49
N MET A 191 -19.89 -0.04 -9.75
CA MET A 191 -19.13 1.16 -9.95
C MET A 191 -17.74 0.89 -9.39
N ALA A 192 -16.89 0.31 -10.23
CA ALA A 192 -15.45 0.26 -10.02
C ALA A 192 -15.02 1.64 -9.51
N PRO A 193 -14.29 1.71 -8.38
CA PRO A 193 -14.12 2.94 -7.63
C PRO A 193 -13.61 4.04 -8.56
N TYR A 194 -14.37 5.13 -8.67
CA TYR A 194 -13.97 6.27 -9.49
C TYR A 194 -12.77 6.96 -8.85
N ILE A 195 -11.58 6.46 -9.18
CA ILE A 195 -10.32 7.08 -8.82
C ILE A 195 -10.29 8.41 -9.57
N VAL A 196 -10.44 9.51 -8.84
CA VAL A 196 -10.33 10.87 -9.37
C VAL A 196 -8.86 11.15 -9.70
N VAL A 197 -8.39 10.60 -10.81
CA VAL A 197 -7.08 10.88 -11.41
C VAL A 197 -7.13 12.33 -11.92
N GLY A 198 -6.78 13.28 -11.04
CA GLY A 198 -6.73 14.70 -11.40
C GLY A 198 -5.82 14.93 -12.61
N ALA A 199 -6.14 15.94 -13.43
CA ALA A 199 -5.48 16.15 -14.73
C ALA A 199 -3.94 16.24 -14.67
N ASP A 200 -3.40 16.72 -13.54
CA ASP A 200 -1.95 16.87 -13.29
C ASP A 200 -1.32 15.72 -12.48
N SER A 201 -2.09 14.67 -12.17
CA SER A 201 -1.63 13.58 -11.31
C SER A 201 -0.57 12.72 -11.99
N GLN A 202 0.54 12.52 -11.27
CA GLN A 202 1.66 11.72 -11.77
C GLN A 202 1.27 10.24 -11.87
N PRO A 203 1.84 9.47 -12.81
CA PRO A 203 1.48 8.07 -12.96
C PRO A 203 1.85 7.28 -11.69
N VAL A 204 1.02 6.29 -11.35
CA VAL A 204 1.00 5.61 -10.04
C VAL A 204 2.37 5.04 -9.63
N ASN A 205 3.12 4.49 -10.58
CA ASN A 205 4.49 3.99 -10.40
C ASN A 205 5.50 5.08 -9.99
N LEU A 206 5.32 6.31 -10.47
CA LEU A 206 6.17 7.44 -10.10
C LEU A 206 5.86 7.93 -8.68
N GLN A 207 4.57 7.95 -8.30
CA GLN A 207 4.14 8.26 -6.93
C GLN A 207 4.70 7.22 -5.92
N HIS A 208 4.52 5.93 -6.21
CA HIS A 208 5.09 4.84 -5.42
C HIS A 208 6.61 4.96 -5.31
N GLY A 209 7.31 5.24 -6.42
CA GLY A 209 8.76 5.47 -6.41
C GLY A 209 9.18 6.66 -5.53
N ALA A 210 8.40 7.75 -5.51
CA ALA A 210 8.68 8.92 -4.67
C ALA A 210 8.44 8.66 -3.17
N MET A 211 7.43 7.86 -2.84
CA MET A 211 7.11 7.39 -1.48
C MET A 211 8.14 6.39 -0.97
N THR A 212 8.44 5.35 -1.74
CA THR A 212 9.46 4.34 -1.42
C THR A 212 10.84 4.97 -1.15
N ARG A 213 11.21 6.03 -1.87
CA ARG A 213 12.45 6.80 -1.61
C ARG A 213 12.51 7.46 -0.23
N LYS A 214 11.38 7.76 0.44
CA LYS A 214 11.39 8.39 1.78
C LYS A 214 11.96 7.49 2.86
N PHE A 215 11.84 6.17 2.68
CA PHE A 215 12.39 5.18 3.60
C PHE A 215 13.91 4.99 3.46
N TYR A 216 14.56 5.48 2.40
CA TYR A 216 16.00 5.27 2.21
C TYR A 216 16.86 6.28 2.98
N SER A 217 17.69 5.77 3.89
CA SER A 217 18.73 6.53 4.57
C SER A 217 19.92 6.83 3.66
N LYS A 218 20.59 7.97 3.89
CA LYS A 218 21.81 8.38 3.16
C LYS A 218 22.97 7.39 3.32
N ARG A 219 23.05 6.71 4.46
CA ARG A 219 23.99 5.63 4.82
C ARG A 219 23.21 4.56 5.60
N GLU A 220 23.72 3.35 5.70
CA GLU A 220 23.19 2.34 6.63
C GLU A 220 23.32 2.87 8.08
N PRO A 221 22.26 2.79 8.90
CA PRO A 221 22.36 3.14 10.31
C PRO A 221 23.29 2.16 11.06
N PRO A 222 24.21 2.63 11.92
CA PRO A 222 25.20 1.77 12.58
C PRO A 222 24.62 0.88 13.69
N ILE A 223 23.34 1.04 14.03
CA ILE A 223 22.63 0.22 15.02
C ILE A 223 21.96 -0.98 14.34
N PRO A 224 22.17 -2.24 14.80
CA PRO A 224 21.46 -3.40 14.27
C PRO A 224 19.93 -3.30 14.45
N LEU A 225 19.15 -3.95 13.57
CA LEU A 225 17.68 -3.88 13.59
C LEU A 225 17.10 -4.34 14.93
N GLY A 226 17.54 -5.48 15.46
CA GLY A 226 17.09 -5.97 16.77
C GLY A 226 17.38 -5.00 17.92
N GLN A 227 18.55 -4.35 17.92
CA GLN A 227 18.90 -3.34 18.94
C GLN A 227 18.07 -2.06 18.80
N TYR A 228 17.75 -1.66 17.57
CA TYR A 228 16.85 -0.54 17.29
C TYR A 228 15.41 -0.83 17.75
N LEU A 229 14.92 -2.04 17.52
CA LEU A 229 13.61 -2.50 18.00
C LEU A 229 13.56 -2.60 19.53
N LEU A 230 14.59 -3.17 20.18
CA LEU A 230 14.68 -3.21 21.65
C LEU A 230 14.70 -1.80 22.26
N ARG A 231 15.39 -0.84 21.62
CA ARG A 231 15.34 0.58 22.01
C ARG A 231 13.91 1.14 21.89
N LEU A 232 13.19 0.86 20.81
CA LEU A 232 11.80 1.29 20.65
C LEU A 232 10.91 0.68 21.76
N HIS A 233 10.98 -0.63 21.97
CA HIS A 233 10.23 -1.33 23.02
C HIS A 233 10.51 -0.78 24.42
N LYS A 234 11.79 -0.49 24.75
CA LYS A 234 12.18 0.03 26.06
C LYS A 234 11.58 1.40 26.41
N PHE A 235 11.43 2.29 25.41
CA PHE A 235 10.96 3.66 25.64
C PHE A 235 9.52 3.92 25.18
N CYS A 236 8.99 3.03 24.35
CA CYS A 236 7.64 2.99 23.79
C CYS A 236 7.21 1.51 23.69
N PRO A 237 6.93 0.84 24.82
CA PRO A 237 6.47 -0.56 24.79
C PRO A 237 5.16 -0.66 24.01
N MET A 238 5.05 -1.69 23.18
CA MET A 238 3.93 -1.95 22.30
C MET A 238 3.43 -3.37 22.54
N SER A 239 2.17 -3.61 22.26
CA SER A 239 1.55 -4.93 22.31
C SER A 239 2.16 -5.91 21.30
N THR A 240 2.03 -7.20 21.60
CA THR A 240 2.41 -8.31 20.70
C THR A 240 1.77 -8.15 19.31
N ALA A 241 0.50 -7.73 19.26
CA ALA A 241 -0.23 -7.50 18.03
C ALA A 241 0.42 -6.45 17.11
N VAL A 242 0.91 -5.34 17.66
CA VAL A 242 1.59 -4.28 16.89
C VAL A 242 2.87 -4.78 16.20
N TYR A 243 3.68 -5.60 16.88
CA TYR A 243 4.89 -6.18 16.29
C TYR A 243 4.57 -7.18 15.17
N LEU A 244 3.60 -8.06 15.39
CA LEU A 244 3.18 -9.05 14.39
C LEU A 244 2.50 -8.40 13.19
N ALA A 245 1.60 -7.43 13.41
CA ALA A 245 0.96 -6.67 12.34
C ALA A 245 1.97 -5.85 11.53
N THR A 246 2.99 -5.25 12.17
CA THR A 246 4.09 -4.61 11.46
C THR A 246 4.85 -5.60 10.57
N SER A 247 5.10 -6.83 11.05
CA SER A 247 5.73 -7.86 10.22
C SER A 247 4.83 -8.26 9.04
N LEU A 248 3.52 -8.36 9.24
CA LEU A 248 2.53 -8.67 8.22
C LEU A 248 2.46 -7.56 7.15
N TYR A 249 2.43 -6.29 7.54
CA TYR A 249 2.44 -5.16 6.61
C TYR A 249 3.73 -5.13 5.78
N ILE A 250 4.90 -5.28 6.41
CA ILE A 250 6.18 -5.31 5.68
C ILE A 250 6.24 -6.53 4.75
N HIS A 251 5.72 -7.69 5.17
CA HIS A 251 5.64 -8.87 4.31
C HIS A 251 4.71 -8.66 3.10
N ARG A 252 3.52 -8.06 3.29
CA ARG A 252 2.61 -7.71 2.19
C ARG A 252 3.32 -6.80 1.17
N LEU A 253 3.86 -5.67 1.64
CA LEU A 253 4.56 -4.67 0.84
C LEU A 253 5.80 -5.22 0.10
N ALA A 254 6.59 -6.08 0.75
CA ALA A 254 7.86 -6.56 0.20
C ALA A 254 7.74 -7.84 -0.64
N VAL A 255 6.88 -8.78 -0.24
CA VAL A 255 6.81 -10.12 -0.82
C VAL A 255 5.60 -10.30 -1.75
N LYS A 256 4.41 -9.91 -1.29
CA LYS A 256 3.15 -10.11 -2.03
C LYS A 256 3.00 -9.08 -3.15
N GLU A 257 3.06 -7.80 -2.80
CA GLU A 257 2.90 -6.68 -3.74
C GLU A 257 4.22 -6.28 -4.43
N ARG A 258 5.36 -6.55 -3.78
CA ARG A 258 6.71 -6.17 -4.22
C ARG A 258 6.86 -4.65 -4.45
N ALA A 259 6.09 -3.85 -3.72
CA ALA A 259 6.07 -2.39 -3.79
C ALA A 259 7.36 -1.72 -3.27
N ILE A 260 8.06 -2.39 -2.34
CA ILE A 260 9.33 -1.90 -1.78
C ILE A 260 10.33 -3.05 -1.52
N PRO A 261 11.53 -3.04 -2.14
CA PRO A 261 12.60 -3.96 -1.76
C PRO A 261 13.21 -3.53 -0.41
N VAL A 262 13.32 -4.46 0.53
CA VAL A 262 13.79 -4.18 1.90
C VAL A 262 15.32 -4.31 1.95
N THR A 263 16.01 -3.23 2.30
CA THR A 263 17.47 -3.13 2.27
C THR A 263 18.01 -2.61 3.59
N ARG A 264 19.30 -2.83 3.85
CA ARG A 264 20.05 -2.26 4.99
C ARG A 264 19.83 -0.76 5.19
N ARG A 265 19.59 -0.03 4.10
CA ARG A 265 19.43 1.42 4.09
C ARG A 265 18.01 1.89 4.36
N ASN A 266 16.98 1.05 4.22
CA ASN A 266 15.58 1.44 4.44
C ASN A 266 14.88 0.72 5.59
N ALA A 267 15.37 -0.44 6.03
CA ALA A 267 14.73 -1.28 7.03
C ALA A 267 14.37 -0.54 8.35
N HIS A 268 15.27 0.26 8.93
CA HIS A 268 14.99 1.01 10.16
C HIS A 268 13.84 2.01 10.03
N ARG A 269 13.78 2.72 8.90
CA ARG A 269 12.73 3.73 8.62
C ARG A 269 11.41 3.06 8.29
N LEU A 270 11.45 1.93 7.58
CA LEU A 270 10.28 1.12 7.27
C LEU A 270 9.68 0.50 8.54
N LEU A 271 10.52 -0.05 9.44
CA LEU A 271 10.12 -0.53 10.77
C LEU A 271 9.52 0.58 11.63
N LEU A 272 10.16 1.75 11.70
CA LEU A 272 9.64 2.88 12.50
C LEU A 272 8.26 3.33 12.01
N ALA A 273 8.07 3.42 10.69
CA ALA A 273 6.80 3.77 10.09
C ALA A 273 5.73 2.69 10.33
N GLY A 274 6.07 1.43 10.07
CA GLY A 274 5.16 0.30 10.27
C GLY A 274 4.69 0.16 11.71
N LEU A 275 5.61 0.23 12.69
CA LEU A 275 5.26 0.24 14.12
C LEU A 275 4.38 1.43 14.49
N ARG A 276 4.68 2.62 13.96
CA ARG A 276 3.88 3.82 14.24
C ARG A 276 2.45 3.70 13.69
N VAL A 277 2.30 3.17 12.48
CA VAL A 277 1.00 2.96 11.84
C VAL A 277 0.23 1.82 12.54
N ALA A 278 0.88 0.69 12.83
CA ALA A 278 0.28 -0.44 13.54
C ALA A 278 -0.20 -0.05 14.94
N MET A 279 0.61 0.67 15.73
CA MET A 279 0.22 1.23 17.03
C MET A 279 -1.05 2.07 16.93
N LYS A 280 -1.12 2.98 15.96
CA LYS A 280 -2.30 3.84 15.76
C LYS A 280 -3.54 3.11 15.24
N ALA A 281 -3.39 1.91 14.67
CA ALA A 281 -4.48 1.12 14.10
C ALA A 281 -5.03 0.07 15.07
N LEU A 282 -4.24 -0.37 16.04
CA LEU A 282 -4.53 -1.54 16.89
C LEU A 282 -4.54 -1.25 18.40
N GLU A 283 -4.00 -0.12 18.86
CA GLU A 283 -3.97 0.24 20.29
C GLU A 283 -4.87 1.45 20.56
N ASP A 284 -5.72 1.35 21.59
CA ASP A 284 -6.62 2.45 22.02
C ASP A 284 -5.86 3.72 22.41
N LEU A 285 -4.62 3.55 22.91
CA LEU A 285 -3.74 4.63 23.37
C LEU A 285 -2.43 4.58 22.59
N SER A 286 -2.17 5.59 21.76
CA SER A 286 -0.91 5.73 21.04
C SER A 286 0.02 6.77 21.69
N TYR A 287 1.34 6.54 21.63
CA TYR A 287 2.29 7.51 22.19
C TYR A 287 2.30 8.85 21.45
N PRO A 288 2.60 9.97 22.14
CA PRO A 288 2.79 11.27 21.51
C PRO A 288 3.81 11.23 20.38
N HIS A 289 3.52 11.91 19.27
CA HIS A 289 4.33 11.85 18.05
C HIS A 289 5.79 12.26 18.29
N ALA A 290 6.01 13.34 19.06
CA ALA A 290 7.32 13.80 19.52
C ALA A 290 8.12 12.73 20.27
N ARG A 291 7.47 11.91 21.11
CA ARG A 291 8.11 10.81 21.85
C ARG A 291 8.62 9.74 20.89
N VAL A 292 7.76 9.28 19.96
CA VAL A 292 8.13 8.26 18.98
C VAL A 292 9.23 8.77 18.04
N ALA A 293 9.16 10.02 17.59
CA ALA A 293 10.20 10.61 16.75
C ALA A 293 11.57 10.66 17.48
N LYS A 294 11.58 11.15 18.72
CA LYS A 294 12.79 11.22 19.56
C LYS A 294 13.39 9.84 19.86
N VAL A 295 12.56 8.84 20.17
CA VAL A 295 13.02 7.46 20.40
C VAL A 295 13.50 6.84 19.09
N GLY A 296 12.80 7.04 17.97
CA GLY A 296 13.16 6.56 16.64
C GLY A 296 14.38 7.25 16.02
N GLY A 297 14.82 8.39 16.55
CA GLY A 297 16.00 9.12 16.06
C GLY A 297 15.75 9.92 14.78
N VAL A 298 14.52 10.40 14.58
CA VAL A 298 14.09 11.20 13.43
C VAL A 298 13.44 12.51 13.88
N SER A 299 13.30 13.48 12.98
CA SER A 299 12.47 14.66 13.27
C SER A 299 10.97 14.33 13.21
N GLU A 300 10.12 15.11 13.88
CA GLU A 300 8.66 14.90 13.84
C GLU A 300 8.08 15.03 12.42
N VAL A 301 8.54 16.04 11.67
CA VAL A 301 8.16 16.23 10.25
C VAL A 301 8.56 15.02 9.39
N GLU A 302 9.68 14.38 9.71
CA GLU A 302 10.16 13.19 9.02
C GLU A 302 9.37 11.94 9.42
N LEU A 303 9.04 11.76 10.70
CA LEU A 303 8.16 10.68 11.16
C LEU A 303 6.77 10.79 10.50
N ALA A 304 6.17 11.98 10.47
CA ALA A 304 4.90 12.23 9.80
C ALA A 304 4.96 11.87 8.30
N ARG A 305 6.04 12.24 7.60
CA ARG A 305 6.24 11.87 6.18
C ARG A 305 6.41 10.37 5.97
N LEU A 306 7.10 9.69 6.88
CA LEU A 306 7.27 8.23 6.85
C LEU A 306 5.94 7.51 7.10
N GLU A 307 5.17 7.96 8.09
CA GLU A 307 3.83 7.46 8.44
C GLU A 307 2.87 7.58 7.24
N ILE A 308 2.75 8.79 6.67
CA ILE A 308 1.91 9.05 5.49
C ILE A 308 2.34 8.17 4.29
N SER A 309 3.65 8.09 4.01
CA SER A 309 4.17 7.26 2.90
C SER A 309 3.87 5.78 3.11
N PHE A 310 3.85 5.30 4.36
CA PHE A 310 3.55 3.90 4.68
C PHE A 310 2.07 3.59 4.48
N CYS A 311 1.16 4.45 4.96
CA CYS A 311 -0.28 4.26 4.76
C CYS A 311 -0.67 4.21 3.28
N PHE A 312 -0.12 5.12 2.46
CA PHE A 312 -0.35 5.10 1.01
C PHE A 312 0.25 3.87 0.32
N LEU A 313 1.44 3.40 0.73
CA LEU A 313 1.99 2.15 0.18
C LEU A 313 1.13 0.94 0.56
N ALA A 314 0.61 0.88 1.78
CA ALA A 314 -0.23 -0.20 2.29
C ALA A 314 -1.70 -0.10 1.84
N GLY A 315 -2.04 0.78 0.89
CA GLY A 315 -3.42 0.97 0.41
C GLY A 315 -4.44 1.37 1.48
N PHE A 316 -3.99 1.83 2.66
CA PHE A 316 -4.78 1.95 3.89
C PHE A 316 -5.43 0.65 4.40
N GLU A 317 -5.02 -0.54 3.93
CA GLU A 317 -5.49 -1.85 4.38
C GLU A 317 -4.84 -2.27 5.72
N LEU A 318 -5.10 -1.47 6.76
CA LEU A 318 -4.49 -1.56 8.09
C LEU A 318 -5.34 -2.32 9.12
N VAL A 319 -6.49 -2.86 8.71
CA VAL A 319 -7.32 -3.71 9.58
C VAL A 319 -6.76 -5.14 9.53
N VAL A 320 -6.45 -5.70 10.70
CA VAL A 320 -5.92 -7.06 10.84
C VAL A 320 -6.74 -7.79 11.89
N GLY A 321 -7.56 -8.76 11.44
CA GLY A 321 -8.26 -9.68 12.32
C GLY A 321 -7.33 -10.75 12.89
N GLU A 322 -7.84 -11.51 13.86
CA GLU A 322 -7.08 -12.57 14.54
C GLU A 322 -6.53 -13.62 13.57
N GLU A 323 -7.36 -14.17 12.69
CA GLU A 323 -6.99 -15.28 11.81
C GLU A 323 -5.81 -14.94 10.86
N PRO A 324 -5.81 -13.80 10.13
CA PRO A 324 -4.63 -13.35 9.38
C PRO A 324 -3.36 -13.16 10.24
N LEU A 325 -3.51 -12.74 11.50
CA LEU A 325 -2.38 -12.50 12.41
C LEU A 325 -1.81 -13.83 12.96
N ARG A 326 -2.69 -14.76 13.35
CA ARG A 326 -2.37 -16.11 13.81
C ARG A 326 -1.65 -16.89 12.73
N LYS A 327 -2.18 -16.88 11.49
CA LYS A 327 -1.53 -17.48 10.33
C LYS A 327 -0.15 -16.88 10.05
N HIS A 328 -0.03 -15.55 10.02
CA HIS A 328 1.27 -14.89 9.79
C HIS A 328 2.30 -15.22 10.88
N TRP A 329 1.86 -15.30 12.14
CA TRP A 329 2.72 -15.71 13.25
C TRP A 329 3.17 -17.18 13.14
N GLN A 330 2.29 -18.10 12.73
CA GLN A 330 2.66 -19.48 12.43
C GLN A 330 3.66 -19.57 11.27
N GLU A 331 3.49 -18.79 10.20
CA GLU A 331 4.45 -18.69 9.09
C GLU A 331 5.84 -18.18 9.54
N LEU A 332 5.87 -17.25 10.51
CA LEU A 332 7.11 -16.76 11.15
C LEU A 332 7.76 -17.81 12.05
N ARG A 333 6.99 -18.52 12.89
CA ARG A 333 7.49 -19.57 13.81
C ARG A 333 7.95 -20.83 13.09
N GLY A 334 7.20 -21.29 12.08
CA GLY A 334 7.48 -22.52 11.33
C GLY A 334 8.75 -22.46 10.48
N GLY A 335 9.43 -21.30 10.43
CA GLY A 335 10.71 -21.18 9.77
C GLY A 335 10.64 -21.33 8.25
N SER A 336 9.46 -21.31 7.62
CA SER A 336 9.30 -21.37 6.15
C SER A 336 10.19 -20.37 5.44
N ALA A 337 10.37 -19.19 6.04
CA ALA A 337 11.23 -18.14 5.54
C ALA A 337 12.75 -18.49 5.62
N GLN A 338 13.18 -19.30 6.59
CA GLN A 338 14.52 -19.92 6.64
C GLN A 338 14.64 -21.18 5.76
N GLN A 339 13.57 -21.98 5.64
CA GLN A 339 13.55 -23.14 4.75
C GLN A 339 13.65 -22.72 3.27
N ILE A 340 13.06 -21.57 2.90
CA ILE A 340 13.27 -20.94 1.59
C ILE A 340 14.75 -20.57 1.38
N LEU A 341 15.49 -20.11 2.40
CA LEU A 341 16.94 -19.89 2.26
C LEU A 341 17.70 -21.20 2.02
N ASN A 342 17.35 -22.27 2.72
CA ASN A 342 18.04 -23.57 2.59
C ASN A 342 17.68 -24.30 1.28
N GLY A 343 16.49 -24.03 0.71
CA GLY A 343 16.02 -24.63 -0.54
C GLY A 343 16.24 -23.79 -1.79
N THR A 344 16.66 -22.53 -1.66
CA THR A 344 16.89 -21.62 -2.80
C THR A 344 18.36 -21.27 -2.92
N ASP A 345 19.13 -22.14 -3.59
CA ASP A 345 20.40 -21.75 -4.21
C ASP A 345 20.10 -20.62 -5.21
N VAL A 346 20.28 -19.37 -4.77
CA VAL A 346 19.97 -18.18 -5.57
C VAL A 346 20.87 -18.21 -6.81
N PRO A 347 20.30 -18.28 -8.04
CA PRO A 347 21.12 -18.31 -9.24
C PRO A 347 21.92 -17.02 -9.33
N THR A 348 23.22 -17.11 -9.03
CA THR A 348 24.11 -15.96 -9.03
C THR A 348 24.31 -15.55 -10.49
N LEU A 349 23.44 -14.68 -10.99
CA LEU A 349 23.52 -14.08 -12.32
C LEU A 349 24.73 -13.15 -12.37
N LYS A 350 25.91 -13.76 -12.54
CA LYS A 350 27.17 -13.07 -12.82
C LYS A 350 27.00 -12.37 -14.16
N LEU A 351 26.68 -11.08 -14.13
CA LEU A 351 26.78 -10.21 -15.30
C LEU A 351 28.24 -10.23 -15.78
N THR A 352 28.50 -11.05 -16.79
CA THR A 352 29.76 -11.04 -17.52
C THR A 352 29.91 -9.66 -18.16
N LYS A 353 31.04 -9.00 -17.89
CA LYS A 353 31.36 -7.75 -18.60
C LYS A 353 31.35 -8.04 -20.10
N ARG A 354 30.60 -7.26 -20.89
CA ARG A 354 30.74 -7.27 -22.35
C ARG A 354 32.23 -7.08 -22.70
N PRO A 355 32.78 -7.83 -23.65
CA PRO A 355 34.10 -7.53 -24.19
C PRO A 355 34.14 -6.07 -24.66
N ARG A 356 35.18 -5.34 -24.25
CA ARG A 356 35.51 -4.06 -24.91
C ARG A 356 35.97 -4.37 -26.33
N GLU A 357 35.55 -3.54 -27.28
CA GLU A 357 36.07 -3.58 -28.64
C GLU A 357 37.59 -3.41 -28.60
N LEU A 358 38.31 -4.43 -29.09
CA LEU A 358 39.70 -4.31 -29.48
C LEU A 358 39.75 -3.62 -30.85
N ALA A 359 39.46 -2.32 -30.84
CA ALA A 359 39.65 -1.47 -32.02
C ALA A 359 41.15 -1.22 -32.24
N HIS A 360 41.56 -1.47 -33.48
CA HIS A 360 42.91 -1.43 -34.03
C HIS A 360 43.90 -0.41 -33.45
N THR A 361 45.09 -0.91 -33.10
CA THR A 361 46.37 -0.23 -33.36
C THR A 361 47.29 -1.21 -34.10
N GLY A 362 47.30 -1.11 -35.43
CA GLY A 362 48.09 -1.95 -36.32
C GLY A 362 48.12 -1.32 -37.71
N GLY A 363 49.15 -0.50 -37.95
CA GLY A 363 49.34 0.36 -39.11
C GLY A 363 50.52 1.29 -38.84
#